data_AF-A0A3N5M7H7-F1
#
_entry.id   AF-A0A3N5M7H7-F1
#
_cell.length_a   1.000
_cell.length_b   1.000
_cell.length_c   1.000
_cell.angle_alpha   90.00
_cell.angle_beta   90.00
_cell.angle_gamma   90.00
#
_symmetry.space_group_name_H-M   'P 1'
#
loop_
_entity.id
_entity.type
_entity.pdbx_description
1 polymer ?
#
loop_
_entity_poly.entity_id
_entity_poly.type
_entity_poly.pdbx_seq_one_letter_code
_entity_poly.pdbx_strand_id
1 'polypeptide(L)'
;MPDCGAAATGLPWRLCRPSPAQRAARRGGKSSARISPAIASAWSAPRARWGIDKKLYAGGSRSLSLSRETKKYVFFTWPLLVFLVITLAAVAFGSLDINWQGWERATCWGDKCFCESPRQGTVAQPSNTYSNLSYVLVGLWIIDTARRYPLWNFSRWAIDSLQSGLSYHRMPGEAHNLMDSRRIYPLLYGISVVTTGLGSLFYHASLTIVGQWFDLMGMFLLVSFIVLYNLARLARLSHKGFFVAYIALNAGLGFIQFIIPEIGGQVFAVLLVIGLVIEILYMIIRRPRFSGGYLYAATATFTSAYIIWNLDYYGILCSPYSILQGHAAWHLLTAVAAGLLFLHYRSETGQQREIPSAGSTQSS
;
A
#
# COMPACT_ATOMS: atom_id res chain seq x y z
N MET A 1 -50.30 22.86 29.61
CA MET A 1 -49.04 22.22 30.08
C MET A 1 -47.92 23.24 29.89
N PRO A 2 -47.08 23.47 30.90
CA PRO A 2 -46.38 24.73 31.08
C PRO A 2 -45.14 24.89 30.18
N ASP A 3 -44.86 26.16 29.87
CA ASP A 3 -43.71 26.66 29.11
C ASP A 3 -42.38 26.32 29.78
N CYS A 4 -41.46 25.73 29.02
CA CYS A 4 -40.08 25.54 29.47
C CYS A 4 -39.31 26.86 29.31
N GLY A 5 -39.42 27.71 30.34
CA GLY A 5 -38.46 28.78 30.65
C GLY A 5 -37.16 28.22 31.24
N ALA A 6 -36.15 29.09 31.30
CA ALA A 6 -34.78 28.80 31.68
C ALA A 6 -34.65 28.18 33.09
N ALA A 7 -34.40 26.86 33.15
CA ALA A 7 -33.61 26.13 34.16
C ALA A 7 -33.92 24.63 34.02
N ALA A 8 -33.10 23.89 33.27
CA ALA A 8 -33.06 22.43 33.35
C ALA A 8 -31.72 21.91 32.83
N THR A 9 -30.85 21.57 33.78
CA THR A 9 -29.62 20.80 33.57
C THR A 9 -29.97 19.33 33.36
N GLY A 10 -29.45 18.75 32.27
CA GLY A 10 -29.32 17.30 32.09
C GLY A 10 -30.53 16.54 31.54
N LEU A 11 -30.65 16.43 30.20
CA LEU A 11 -31.17 15.29 29.41
C LEU A 11 -31.13 15.64 27.89
N PRO A 12 -31.14 14.65 26.97
CA PRO A 12 -30.59 14.78 25.61
C PRO A 12 -31.48 15.54 24.61
N TRP A 13 -30.79 16.32 23.77
CA TRP A 13 -31.17 17.29 22.73
C TRP A 13 -31.90 16.72 21.50
N ARG A 14 -32.53 15.56 21.60
CA ARG A 14 -33.35 14.97 20.53
C ARG A 14 -34.73 14.69 21.07
N LEU A 15 -35.58 15.72 21.17
CA LEU A 15 -37.06 15.64 21.25
C LEU A 15 -37.67 17.05 21.44
N CYS A 16 -37.46 17.98 20.49
CA CYS A 16 -38.23 19.23 20.42
C CYS A 16 -38.61 19.54 18.96
N ARG A 17 -39.92 19.64 18.67
CA ARG A 17 -40.45 20.13 17.39
C ARG A 17 -40.75 21.64 17.48
N PRO A 18 -40.43 22.44 16.45
CA PRO A 18 -40.73 23.88 16.45
C PRO A 18 -42.24 24.15 16.25
N SER A 19 -42.76 25.13 16.98
CA SER A 19 -44.19 25.52 16.97
C SER A 19 -44.59 26.37 15.74
N PRO A 20 -45.89 26.47 15.41
CA PRO A 20 -46.39 27.10 14.17
C PRO A 20 -46.21 28.63 14.08
N ALA A 21 -45.89 29.32 15.18
CA ALA A 21 -45.93 30.79 15.27
C ALA A 21 -44.69 31.51 14.71
N GLN A 22 -43.60 30.82 14.40
CA GLN A 22 -42.38 31.45 13.82
C GLN A 22 -42.35 31.45 12.28
N ARG A 23 -43.38 30.91 11.61
CA ARG A 23 -43.45 30.81 10.14
C ARG A 23 -44.17 31.98 9.43
N ALA A 24 -44.77 32.92 10.16
CA ALA A 24 -45.64 33.95 9.56
C ALA A 24 -45.03 35.36 9.44
N ALA A 25 -43.84 35.64 9.97
CA ALA A 25 -43.31 37.01 10.09
C ALA A 25 -42.34 37.46 8.97
N ARG A 26 -42.31 36.82 7.79
CA ARG A 26 -41.39 37.20 6.70
C ARG A 26 -42.02 37.43 5.32
N ARG A 27 -43.35 37.58 5.23
CA ARG A 27 -44.01 37.90 3.96
C ARG A 27 -45.08 38.99 4.11
N GLY A 28 -44.77 40.16 3.58
CA GLY A 28 -45.73 40.99 2.85
C GLY A 28 -46.35 42.16 3.60
N GLY A 29 -45.88 43.37 3.28
CA GLY A 29 -46.60 44.62 3.52
C GLY A 29 -46.23 45.64 2.44
N LYS A 30 -47.03 45.70 1.37
CA LYS A 30 -47.00 46.76 0.35
C LYS A 30 -47.80 47.96 0.87
N SER A 31 -47.30 49.18 0.65
CA SER A 31 -48.14 50.39 0.59
C SER A 31 -47.70 51.26 -0.58
N SER A 32 -48.69 51.90 -1.21
CA SER A 32 -48.61 52.65 -2.46
C SER A 32 -48.55 54.16 -2.23
N ALA A 33 -47.77 54.89 -3.03
CA ALA A 33 -48.02 56.30 -3.35
C ALA A 33 -47.36 56.72 -4.69
N ARG A 34 -48.23 56.97 -5.69
CA ARG A 34 -48.27 58.01 -6.76
C ARG A 34 -46.98 58.87 -6.98
N ILE A 35 -46.43 59.11 -8.19
CA ILE A 35 -46.82 60.05 -9.28
C ILE A 35 -45.85 59.88 -10.51
N SER A 36 -46.32 60.05 -11.76
CA SER A 36 -45.62 60.00 -13.10
C SER A 36 -44.91 61.33 -13.50
N PRO A 37 -44.45 61.64 -14.75
CA PRO A 37 -44.31 60.87 -16.03
C PRO A 37 -43.00 61.14 -16.83
N ALA A 38 -42.96 60.70 -18.12
CA ALA A 38 -42.11 61.14 -19.27
C ALA A 38 -40.84 60.31 -19.57
N ILE A 39 -40.33 60.09 -20.80
CA ILE A 39 -40.65 60.34 -22.23
C ILE A 39 -39.54 59.59 -23.04
N ALA A 40 -39.80 59.27 -24.32
CA ALA A 40 -38.84 59.05 -25.43
C ALA A 40 -38.00 57.74 -25.44
N SER A 41 -38.14 56.80 -26.38
CA SER A 41 -38.10 56.82 -27.86
C SER A 41 -36.72 56.55 -28.46
N ALA A 42 -36.72 55.56 -29.36
CA ALA A 42 -36.02 55.55 -30.64
C ALA A 42 -34.55 55.10 -30.69
N TRP A 43 -34.26 54.05 -31.47
CA TRP A 43 -33.77 54.15 -32.86
C TRP A 43 -33.20 52.81 -33.32
N SER A 44 -33.77 52.29 -34.40
CA SER A 44 -33.32 51.13 -35.15
C SER A 44 -32.52 51.53 -36.40
N ALA A 45 -31.40 50.82 -36.61
CA ALA A 45 -30.68 50.52 -37.89
C ALA A 45 -29.81 51.63 -38.54
N PRO A 46 -28.93 51.34 -39.56
CA PRO A 46 -27.97 50.22 -39.77
C PRO A 46 -26.59 50.66 -40.39
N ARG A 47 -25.57 49.77 -40.46
CA ARG A 47 -24.69 49.45 -41.63
C ARG A 47 -23.30 48.84 -41.30
N ALA A 48 -23.05 47.68 -41.92
CA ALA A 48 -21.83 47.09 -42.51
C ALA A 48 -20.40 47.52 -42.12
N ARG A 49 -19.53 46.53 -41.85
CA ARG A 49 -18.18 46.44 -42.47
C ARG A 49 -17.58 45.02 -42.42
N TRP A 50 -16.92 44.67 -43.52
CA TRP A 50 -16.17 43.45 -43.81
C TRP A 50 -14.86 43.33 -43.01
N GLY A 51 -14.40 42.09 -42.74
CA GLY A 51 -13.00 41.84 -42.35
C GLY A 51 -12.71 40.48 -41.73
N ILE A 52 -12.40 39.49 -42.58
CA ILE A 52 -11.39 38.42 -42.45
C ILE A 52 -11.26 37.72 -41.08
N ASP A 53 -11.59 36.42 -41.02
CA ASP A 53 -10.62 35.49 -40.43
C ASP A 53 -10.70 34.06 -40.99
N LYS A 54 -9.52 33.54 -41.31
CA LYS A 54 -9.27 32.29 -42.04
C LYS A 54 -9.67 31.08 -41.19
N LYS A 55 -10.60 30.29 -41.70
CA LYS A 55 -10.67 28.85 -41.40
C LYS A 55 -9.42 28.14 -41.94
N LEU A 56 -9.08 27.03 -41.27
CA LEU A 56 -8.26 25.89 -41.71
C LEU A 56 -6.77 25.90 -41.35
N TYR A 57 -6.48 25.55 -40.10
CA TYR A 57 -5.47 24.52 -39.81
C TYR A 57 -6.04 23.53 -38.78
N ALA A 58 -6.93 22.65 -39.25
CA ALA A 58 -7.29 21.44 -38.54
C ALA A 58 -6.32 20.31 -38.96
N GLY A 59 -5.07 20.41 -38.50
CA GLY A 59 -4.12 19.30 -38.51
C GLY A 59 -4.38 18.43 -37.29
N GLY A 60 -5.24 17.42 -37.45
CA GLY A 60 -5.58 16.50 -36.37
C GLY A 60 -4.40 15.62 -35.97
N SER A 61 -3.79 15.91 -34.81
CA SER A 61 -3.23 14.86 -33.98
C SER A 61 -4.36 14.35 -33.09
N ARG A 62 -5.05 13.29 -33.54
CA ARG A 62 -5.93 12.51 -32.65
C ARG A 62 -5.02 11.81 -31.65
N SER A 63 -4.67 12.49 -30.56
CA SER A 63 -4.26 11.81 -29.34
C SER A 63 -5.47 10.98 -28.90
N LEU A 64 -5.37 9.66 -29.04
CA LEU A 64 -6.35 8.70 -28.55
C LEU A 64 -6.36 8.80 -27.03
N SER A 65 -7.09 9.79 -26.50
CA SER A 65 -7.29 9.91 -25.07
C SER A 65 -8.22 8.78 -24.64
N LEU A 66 -7.67 7.70 -24.09
CA LEU A 66 -8.47 6.65 -23.48
C LEU A 66 -9.46 7.28 -22.48
N SER A 67 -10.72 6.89 -22.58
CA SER A 67 -11.77 7.32 -21.66
C SER A 67 -11.38 7.00 -20.22
N ARG A 68 -11.87 7.78 -19.25
CA ARG A 68 -11.61 7.59 -17.81
C ARG A 68 -11.97 6.17 -17.35
N GLU A 69 -12.99 5.57 -17.95
CA GLU A 69 -13.42 4.18 -17.76
C GLU A 69 -12.36 3.19 -18.28
N THR A 70 -11.92 3.33 -19.54
CA THR A 70 -10.92 2.42 -20.14
C THR A 70 -9.58 2.48 -19.41
N LYS A 71 -9.21 3.66 -18.91
CA LYS A 71 -8.06 3.87 -18.01
C LYS A 71 -8.18 2.97 -16.77
N LYS A 72 -9.31 2.98 -16.07
CA LYS A 72 -9.56 2.17 -14.85
C LYS A 72 -9.34 0.66 -15.08
N TYR A 73 -9.75 0.13 -16.24
CA TYR A 73 -9.59 -1.28 -16.60
C TYR A 73 -8.15 -1.65 -17.02
N VAL A 74 -7.48 -0.82 -17.82
CA VAL A 74 -6.07 -1.04 -18.20
C VAL A 74 -5.13 -0.98 -16.99
N PHE A 75 -5.50 -0.25 -15.94
CA PHE A 75 -4.66 -0.06 -14.75
C PHE A 75 -4.66 -1.24 -13.78
N PHE A 76 -5.74 -2.04 -13.71
CA PHE A 76 -5.81 -3.24 -12.87
C PHE A 76 -5.36 -4.52 -13.59
N THR A 77 -5.26 -4.49 -14.91
CA THR A 77 -4.91 -5.67 -15.70
C THR A 77 -3.42 -5.95 -15.74
N TRP A 78 -2.54 -4.94 -15.76
CA TRP A 78 -1.09 -5.20 -15.92
C TRP A 78 -0.46 -6.08 -14.82
N PRO A 79 -0.75 -5.91 -13.50
CA PRO A 79 -0.15 -6.76 -12.48
C PRO A 79 -0.65 -8.19 -12.61
N LEU A 80 -1.92 -8.36 -12.97
CA LEU A 80 -2.53 -9.67 -13.21
C LEU A 80 -2.00 -10.33 -14.48
N LEU A 81 -1.72 -9.56 -15.53
CA LEU A 81 -1.10 -10.04 -16.77
C LEU A 81 0.35 -10.46 -16.52
N VAL A 82 1.14 -9.66 -15.80
CA VAL A 82 2.52 -10.02 -15.43
C VAL A 82 2.51 -11.23 -14.50
N PHE A 83 1.61 -11.28 -13.52
CA PHE A 83 1.42 -12.45 -12.67
C PHE A 83 1.09 -13.69 -13.49
N LEU A 84 0.13 -13.60 -14.42
CA LEU A 84 -0.22 -14.71 -15.32
C LEU A 84 0.99 -15.18 -16.13
N VAL A 85 1.77 -14.26 -16.71
CA VAL A 85 2.99 -14.61 -17.46
C VAL A 85 4.01 -15.32 -16.57
N ILE A 86 4.25 -14.84 -15.35
CA ILE A 86 5.17 -15.47 -14.40
C ILE A 86 4.65 -16.85 -13.98
N THR A 87 3.35 -17.00 -13.71
CA THR A 87 2.74 -18.29 -13.39
C THR A 87 2.87 -19.29 -14.54
N LEU A 88 2.57 -18.86 -15.77
CA LEU A 88 2.74 -19.71 -16.96
C LEU A 88 4.21 -20.10 -17.17
N ALA A 89 5.15 -19.17 -16.95
CA ALA A 89 6.57 -19.45 -17.01
C ALA A 89 7.01 -20.44 -15.92
N ALA A 90 6.50 -20.32 -14.69
CA ALA A 90 6.79 -21.24 -13.61
C ALA A 90 6.24 -22.66 -13.88
N VAL A 91 5.03 -22.76 -14.44
CA VAL A 91 4.44 -24.03 -14.86
C VAL A 91 5.22 -24.64 -16.02
N ALA A 92 5.58 -23.85 -17.03
CA ALA A 92 6.40 -24.29 -18.16
C ALA A 92 7.79 -24.76 -17.69
N PHE A 93 8.41 -24.02 -16.77
CA PHE A 93 9.66 -24.43 -16.12
C PHE A 93 9.52 -25.80 -15.45
N GLY A 94 8.44 -26.04 -14.70
CA GLY A 94 8.19 -27.33 -14.06
C GLY A 94 7.98 -28.50 -15.02
N SER A 95 7.69 -28.25 -16.30
CA SER A 95 7.57 -29.26 -17.36
C SER A 95 8.88 -29.59 -18.08
N LEU A 96 9.96 -28.88 -17.75
CA LEU A 96 11.30 -29.19 -18.27
C LEU A 96 11.83 -30.48 -17.64
N ASP A 97 12.82 -31.11 -18.28
CA ASP A 97 13.53 -32.28 -17.77
C ASP A 97 14.88 -31.88 -17.15
N ILE A 98 14.83 -31.04 -16.12
CA ILE A 98 16.02 -30.59 -15.39
C ILE A 98 16.30 -31.56 -14.24
N ASN A 99 17.54 -32.03 -14.17
CA ASN A 99 18.02 -32.87 -13.08
C ASN A 99 18.99 -32.10 -12.16
N TRP A 100 18.64 -32.01 -10.87
CA TRP A 100 19.44 -31.32 -9.86
C TRP A 100 20.53 -32.19 -9.21
N GLN A 101 20.64 -33.48 -9.55
CA GLN A 101 21.55 -34.42 -8.86
C GLN A 101 23.04 -34.03 -8.90
N GLY A 102 23.48 -33.24 -9.89
CA GLY A 102 24.86 -32.73 -10.00
C GLY A 102 25.13 -31.43 -9.25
N TRP A 103 24.11 -30.81 -8.65
CA TRP A 103 24.25 -29.57 -7.90
C TRP A 103 24.50 -29.85 -6.43
N GLU A 104 25.24 -28.97 -5.77
CA GLU A 104 25.43 -29.03 -4.33
C GLU A 104 24.09 -28.81 -3.62
N ARG A 105 23.80 -29.71 -2.66
CA ARG A 105 22.54 -29.71 -1.92
C ARG A 105 22.50 -28.54 -0.93
N ALA A 106 21.30 -28.05 -0.68
CA ALA A 106 21.06 -27.08 0.38
C ALA A 106 21.48 -27.61 1.76
N THR A 107 21.81 -26.72 2.69
CA THR A 107 22.12 -27.07 4.08
C THR A 107 20.90 -27.67 4.78
N CYS A 108 19.70 -27.27 4.37
CA CYS A 108 18.45 -27.88 4.80
C CYS A 108 17.96 -28.89 3.74
N TRP A 109 18.12 -30.19 4.02
CA TRP A 109 17.77 -31.26 3.07
C TRP A 109 16.94 -32.38 3.70
N GLY A 110 15.99 -32.90 2.92
CA GLY A 110 15.17 -34.06 3.26
C GLY A 110 14.06 -33.77 4.28
N ASP A 111 13.47 -34.84 4.81
CA ASP A 111 12.24 -34.79 5.62
C ASP A 111 12.44 -34.18 7.03
N LYS A 112 13.69 -33.82 7.38
CA LYS A 112 14.00 -33.13 8.65
C LYS A 112 13.86 -31.61 8.57
N CYS A 113 13.68 -31.08 7.36
CA CYS A 113 13.65 -29.64 7.10
C CYS A 113 12.27 -29.14 6.68
N PHE A 114 11.62 -29.91 5.81
CA PHE A 114 10.28 -29.64 5.33
C PHE A 114 9.53 -30.95 5.32
N CYS A 115 8.23 -30.92 5.61
CA CYS A 115 7.43 -32.13 5.52
C CYS A 115 7.31 -32.66 4.09
N GLU A 116 7.19 -31.79 3.09
CA GLU A 116 6.99 -32.19 1.70
C GLU A 116 8.19 -33.00 1.18
N SER A 117 7.97 -34.26 0.84
CA SER A 117 9.06 -35.14 0.44
C SER A 117 9.63 -34.72 -0.92
N PRO A 118 10.97 -34.62 -1.08
CA PRO A 118 11.60 -34.30 -2.35
C PRO A 118 11.28 -35.33 -3.45
N ARG A 119 10.80 -34.87 -4.59
CA ARG A 119 10.52 -35.66 -5.80
C ARG A 119 11.69 -35.56 -6.78
N GLN A 120 11.80 -36.55 -7.65
CA GLN A 120 12.73 -36.48 -8.79
C GLN A 120 12.19 -35.54 -9.88
N GLY A 121 13.11 -34.89 -10.61
CA GLY A 121 12.79 -33.97 -11.71
C GLY A 121 12.96 -32.49 -11.34
N THR A 122 12.40 -31.62 -12.18
CA THR A 122 12.61 -30.17 -12.11
C THR A 122 12.04 -29.51 -10.86
N VAL A 123 10.92 -30.03 -10.34
CA VAL A 123 10.24 -29.48 -9.17
C VAL A 123 10.26 -30.50 -8.04
N ALA A 124 11.23 -30.35 -7.15
CA ALA A 124 11.40 -31.26 -6.02
C ALA A 124 10.23 -31.19 -5.03
N GLN A 125 9.72 -30.01 -4.71
CA GLN A 125 8.62 -29.82 -3.75
C GLN A 125 7.49 -28.97 -4.36
N PRO A 126 6.53 -29.57 -5.08
CA PRO A 126 5.50 -28.82 -5.81
C PRO A 126 4.68 -27.83 -4.97
N SER A 127 4.23 -28.23 -3.79
CA SER A 127 3.36 -27.40 -2.94
C SER A 127 4.14 -26.19 -2.40
N ASN A 128 5.35 -26.41 -1.91
CA ASN A 128 6.26 -25.36 -1.44
C ASN A 128 6.74 -24.47 -2.59
N THR A 129 6.95 -25.03 -3.79
CA THR A 129 7.35 -24.27 -4.99
C THR A 129 6.27 -23.29 -5.45
N TYR A 130 5.04 -23.76 -5.67
CA TYR A 130 4.01 -22.93 -6.30
C TYR A 130 3.27 -22.02 -5.31
N SER A 131 3.25 -22.33 -4.02
CA SER A 131 2.71 -21.42 -2.99
C SER A 131 3.43 -20.07 -2.92
N ASN A 132 4.69 -20.02 -3.38
CA ASN A 132 5.48 -18.80 -3.48
C ASN A 132 4.99 -17.77 -4.51
N LEU A 133 4.11 -18.18 -5.44
CA LEU A 133 3.44 -17.25 -6.34
C LEU A 133 2.58 -16.22 -5.59
N SER A 134 2.18 -16.50 -4.35
CA SER A 134 1.48 -15.54 -3.48
C SER A 134 2.32 -14.27 -3.23
N TYR A 135 3.62 -14.39 -3.00
CA TYR A 135 4.51 -13.24 -2.86
C TYR A 135 4.60 -12.44 -4.16
N VAL A 136 4.70 -13.11 -5.31
CA VAL A 136 4.73 -12.44 -6.62
C VAL A 136 3.46 -11.61 -6.81
N LEU A 137 2.29 -12.17 -6.51
CA LEU A 137 1.01 -11.46 -6.59
C LEU A 137 0.97 -10.24 -5.67
N VAL A 138 1.33 -10.41 -4.39
CA VAL A 138 1.35 -9.32 -3.41
C VAL A 138 2.38 -8.24 -3.79
N GLY A 139 3.58 -8.63 -4.19
CA GLY A 139 4.64 -7.71 -4.59
C GLY A 139 4.27 -6.90 -5.84
N LEU A 140 3.66 -7.52 -6.84
CA LEU A 140 3.15 -6.82 -8.04
C LEU A 140 2.03 -5.84 -7.69
N TRP A 141 1.12 -6.22 -6.78
CA TRP A 141 0.10 -5.30 -6.25
C TRP A 141 0.73 -4.09 -5.57
N ILE A 142 1.77 -4.28 -4.74
CA ILE A 142 2.51 -3.19 -4.09
C ILE A 142 3.17 -2.27 -5.13
N ILE A 143 3.88 -2.82 -6.12
CA ILE A 143 4.53 -2.05 -7.19
C ILE A 143 3.52 -1.21 -7.97
N ASP A 144 2.35 -1.77 -8.25
CA ASP A 144 1.28 -1.06 -8.92
C ASP A 144 0.76 0.13 -8.09
N THR A 145 0.61 -0.02 -6.77
CA THR A 145 0.24 1.12 -5.92
C THR A 145 1.26 2.25 -5.97
N ALA A 146 2.56 1.95 -6.07
CA ALA A 146 3.63 2.95 -6.23
C ALA A 146 3.49 3.75 -7.53
N ARG A 147 3.03 3.12 -8.61
CA ARG A 147 2.76 3.77 -9.90
C ARG A 147 1.52 4.65 -9.85
N ARG A 148 0.49 4.22 -9.12
CA ARG A 148 -0.81 4.90 -9.01
C ARG A 148 -0.81 6.13 -8.11
N TYR A 149 0.18 6.27 -7.23
CA TYR A 149 0.26 7.36 -6.26
C TYR A 149 0.05 8.79 -6.84
N PRO A 150 0.67 9.19 -7.98
CA PRO A 150 0.49 10.53 -8.55
C PRO A 150 -0.94 10.76 -9.08
N LEU A 151 -1.57 9.71 -9.63
CA LEU A 151 -2.90 9.77 -10.23
C LEU A 151 -4.01 9.75 -9.18
N TRP A 152 -3.84 8.96 -8.11
CA TRP A 152 -4.79 8.86 -7.01
C TRP A 152 -4.94 10.18 -6.25
N ASN A 153 -3.81 10.82 -5.89
CA ASN A 153 -3.83 12.09 -5.18
C ASN A 153 -4.45 13.23 -6.01
N PHE A 154 -4.17 13.29 -7.31
CA PHE A 154 -4.81 14.26 -8.19
C PHE A 154 -6.33 14.05 -8.29
N SER A 155 -6.76 12.78 -8.40
CA SER A 155 -8.17 12.42 -8.52
C SER A 155 -8.96 12.76 -7.26
N ARG A 156 -8.45 12.40 -6.07
CA ARG A 156 -9.06 12.74 -4.79
C ARG A 156 -9.09 14.25 -4.57
N TRP A 157 -7.96 14.94 -4.79
CA TRP A 157 -7.92 16.39 -4.70
C TRP A 157 -8.96 17.06 -5.61
N ALA A 158 -9.12 16.59 -6.85
CA ALA A 158 -10.10 17.14 -7.77
C ALA A 158 -11.54 16.91 -7.30
N ILE A 159 -11.86 15.74 -6.76
CA ILE A 159 -13.20 15.40 -6.23
C ILE A 159 -13.48 16.21 -4.96
N ASP A 160 -12.54 16.25 -4.02
CA ASP A 160 -12.68 16.98 -2.77
C ASP A 160 -12.82 18.48 -3.04
N SER A 161 -12.03 19.03 -3.95
CA SER A 161 -12.12 20.45 -4.36
C SER A 161 -13.43 20.80 -5.07
N LEU A 162 -14.04 19.84 -5.78
CA LEU A 162 -15.37 20.02 -6.39
C LEU A 162 -16.50 19.92 -5.36
N GLN A 163 -16.35 19.11 -4.32
CA GLN A 163 -17.37 18.90 -3.30
C GLN A 163 -17.36 19.96 -2.18
N SER A 164 -16.19 20.53 -1.86
CA SER A 164 -16.03 21.38 -0.66
C SER A 164 -16.08 22.89 -0.91
N GLY A 165 -16.30 23.34 -2.14
CA GLY A 165 -16.51 24.76 -2.47
C GLY A 165 -15.41 25.68 -1.93
N LEU A 166 -14.22 25.67 -2.57
CA LEU A 166 -13.11 26.64 -2.41
C LEU A 166 -12.61 26.90 -0.96
N SER A 167 -13.02 26.11 0.03
CA SER A 167 -12.52 26.20 1.39
C SER A 167 -11.15 25.52 1.48
N TYR A 168 -10.08 26.32 1.36
CA TYR A 168 -8.65 25.96 1.50
C TYR A 168 -8.35 24.47 1.63
N HIS A 169 -8.25 23.78 0.50
CA HIS A 169 -7.78 22.40 0.45
C HIS A 169 -6.26 22.40 0.25
N ARG A 170 -5.56 21.96 1.29
CA ARG A 170 -4.11 21.71 1.32
C ARG A 170 -3.67 20.95 0.07
N MET A 171 -2.67 21.50 -0.63
CA MET A 171 -2.12 20.93 -1.86
C MET A 171 -1.71 19.45 -1.69
N PRO A 172 -1.87 18.60 -2.73
CA PRO A 172 -1.31 17.26 -2.77
C PRO A 172 0.22 17.36 -2.81
N GLY A 173 0.82 17.43 -1.62
CA GLY A 173 2.25 17.64 -1.39
C GLY A 173 2.67 17.35 0.05
N GLU A 174 1.74 17.37 1.02
CA GLU A 174 1.97 16.79 2.34
C GLU A 174 1.77 15.26 2.30
N ALA A 175 2.66 14.56 1.59
CA ALA A 175 2.77 13.13 1.80
C ALA A 175 3.24 12.92 3.25
N HIS A 176 2.35 12.44 4.11
CA HIS A 176 2.64 12.31 5.54
C HIS A 176 3.66 11.20 5.85
N ASN A 177 3.82 10.22 4.95
CA ASN A 177 4.70 9.07 5.14
C ASN A 177 5.65 8.85 3.95
N LEU A 178 6.74 8.12 4.19
CA LEU A 178 7.78 7.90 3.20
C LEU A 178 7.30 7.04 2.02
N MET A 179 6.47 6.02 2.26
CA MET A 179 5.89 5.16 1.21
C MET A 179 5.12 5.96 0.14
N ASP A 180 4.44 7.00 0.57
CA ASP A 180 3.64 7.87 -0.27
C ASP A 180 4.50 9.01 -0.85
N SER A 181 5.45 9.57 -0.09
CA SER A 181 6.24 10.74 -0.54
C SER A 181 7.22 10.43 -1.68
N ARG A 182 7.76 9.22 -1.77
CA ARG A 182 8.80 8.85 -2.74
C ARG A 182 8.57 7.43 -3.25
N ARG A 183 8.42 7.29 -4.57
CA ARG A 183 8.16 5.99 -5.24
C ARG A 183 9.23 4.92 -4.98
N ILE A 184 10.45 5.30 -4.61
CA ILE A 184 11.54 4.36 -4.38
C ILE A 184 11.23 3.38 -3.23
N TYR A 185 10.56 3.83 -2.16
CA TYR A 185 10.25 2.98 -1.01
C TYR A 185 9.24 1.87 -1.36
N PRO A 186 8.03 2.16 -1.87
CA PRO A 186 7.09 1.10 -2.21
C PRO A 186 7.58 0.25 -3.38
N LEU A 187 8.39 0.81 -4.30
CA LEU A 187 9.00 0.03 -5.38
C LEU A 187 10.01 -0.99 -4.85
N LEU A 188 10.95 -0.58 -3.99
CA LEU A 188 11.94 -1.48 -3.40
C LEU A 188 11.28 -2.52 -2.49
N TYR A 189 10.26 -2.13 -1.70
CA TYR A 189 9.48 -3.06 -0.89
C TYR A 189 8.82 -4.12 -1.78
N GLY A 190 8.08 -3.69 -2.80
CA GLY A 190 7.38 -4.61 -3.70
C GLY A 190 8.34 -5.51 -4.49
N ILE A 191 9.47 -4.98 -4.98
CA ILE A 191 10.53 -5.79 -5.62
C ILE A 191 11.09 -6.81 -4.64
N SER A 192 11.35 -6.42 -3.39
CA SER A 192 11.85 -7.34 -2.36
C SER A 192 10.89 -8.53 -2.19
N VAL A 193 9.59 -8.24 -2.06
CA VAL A 193 8.55 -9.28 -1.93
C VAL A 193 8.49 -10.18 -3.16
N VAL A 194 8.53 -9.63 -4.39
CA VAL A 194 8.58 -10.46 -5.61
C VAL A 194 9.81 -11.35 -5.62
N THR A 195 10.98 -10.81 -5.28
CA THR A 195 12.24 -11.55 -5.24
C THR A 195 12.24 -12.65 -4.17
N THR A 196 11.62 -12.41 -3.01
CA THR A 196 11.39 -13.47 -1.99
C THR A 196 10.63 -14.63 -2.61
N GLY A 197 9.52 -14.37 -3.32
CA GLY A 197 8.74 -15.42 -3.97
C GLY A 197 9.51 -16.17 -5.05
N LEU A 198 10.20 -15.47 -5.96
CA LEU A 198 10.94 -16.10 -7.05
C LEU A 198 12.15 -16.90 -6.55
N GLY A 199 12.88 -16.38 -5.56
CA GLY A 199 14.01 -17.07 -4.94
C GLY A 199 13.56 -18.33 -4.21
N SER A 200 12.50 -18.23 -3.41
CA SER A 200 11.93 -19.38 -2.68
C SER A 200 11.33 -20.43 -3.61
N LEU A 201 10.67 -20.01 -4.71
CA LEU A 201 10.21 -20.91 -5.77
C LEU A 201 11.38 -21.71 -6.34
N PHE A 202 12.49 -21.04 -6.70
CA PHE A 202 13.67 -21.71 -7.22
C PHE A 202 14.32 -22.65 -6.19
N TYR A 203 14.35 -22.25 -4.93
CA TYR A 203 14.84 -23.10 -3.85
C TYR A 203 14.02 -24.38 -3.69
N HIS A 204 12.69 -24.31 -3.60
CA HIS A 204 11.87 -25.50 -3.44
C HIS A 204 11.77 -26.36 -4.71
N ALA A 205 12.00 -25.77 -5.88
CA ALA A 205 12.12 -26.54 -7.12
C ALA A 205 13.42 -27.35 -7.16
N SER A 206 14.54 -26.76 -6.72
CA SER A 206 15.88 -27.34 -6.90
C SER A 206 16.45 -28.04 -5.67
N LEU A 207 16.13 -27.54 -4.47
CA LEU A 207 16.73 -27.90 -3.17
C LEU A 207 18.27 -27.85 -3.18
N THR A 208 18.82 -26.89 -3.92
CA THR A 208 20.27 -26.66 -4.06
C THR A 208 20.77 -25.54 -3.18
N ILE A 209 22.07 -25.50 -2.91
CA ILE A 209 22.72 -24.41 -2.16
C ILE A 209 22.58 -23.06 -2.88
N VAL A 210 22.60 -23.07 -4.22
CA VAL A 210 22.38 -21.87 -5.03
C VAL A 210 20.94 -21.39 -4.88
N GLY A 211 19.97 -22.32 -4.91
CA GLY A 211 18.57 -22.02 -4.61
C GLY A 211 18.41 -21.41 -3.22
N GLN A 212 19.03 -21.99 -2.20
CA GLN A 212 19.01 -21.51 -0.82
C GLN A 212 19.54 -20.07 -0.72
N TRP A 213 20.62 -19.75 -1.43
CA TRP A 213 21.16 -18.39 -1.45
C TRP A 213 20.13 -17.39 -2.00
N PHE A 214 19.42 -17.72 -3.09
CA PHE A 214 18.39 -16.85 -3.65
C PHE A 214 17.16 -16.70 -2.74
N ASP A 215 16.72 -17.77 -2.10
CA ASP A 215 15.63 -17.76 -1.11
C ASP A 215 15.95 -16.81 0.06
N LEU A 216 17.10 -17.00 0.70
CA LEU A 216 17.53 -16.19 1.83
C LEU A 216 17.84 -14.75 1.43
N MET A 217 18.44 -14.52 0.26
CA MET A 217 18.65 -13.17 -0.26
C MET A 217 17.32 -12.44 -0.46
N GLY A 218 16.28 -13.13 -0.94
CA GLY A 218 14.93 -12.60 -1.04
C GLY A 218 14.37 -12.17 0.33
N MET A 219 14.55 -12.99 1.36
CA MET A 219 14.14 -12.65 2.74
C MET A 219 14.96 -11.46 3.29
N PHE A 220 16.26 -11.41 3.03
CA PHE A 220 17.14 -10.32 3.44
C PHE A 220 16.78 -8.99 2.81
N LEU A 221 16.45 -8.96 1.51
CA LEU A 221 15.97 -7.76 0.83
C LEU A 221 14.74 -7.16 1.53
N LEU A 222 13.79 -8.01 1.96
CA LEU A 222 12.58 -7.55 2.64
C LEU A 222 12.86 -7.10 4.07
N VAL A 223 13.55 -7.90 4.89
CA VAL A 223 13.76 -7.58 6.31
C VAL A 223 14.73 -6.41 6.50
N SER A 224 15.76 -6.29 5.66
CA SER A 224 16.66 -5.13 5.67
C SER A 224 15.93 -3.85 5.24
N PHE A 225 14.96 -3.95 4.32
CA PHE A 225 14.09 -2.82 3.98
C PHE A 225 13.32 -2.38 5.23
N ILE A 226 12.68 -3.32 5.95
CA ILE A 226 11.91 -3.02 7.17
C ILE A 226 12.78 -2.27 8.19
N VAL A 227 13.98 -2.79 8.47
CA VAL A 227 14.95 -2.16 9.39
C VAL A 227 15.31 -0.74 8.94
N LEU A 228 15.76 -0.59 7.69
CA LEU A 228 16.23 0.70 7.18
C LEU A 228 15.11 1.69 6.95
N TYR A 229 13.89 1.24 6.65
CA TYR A 229 12.72 2.10 6.47
C TYR A 229 12.27 2.67 7.82
N ASN A 230 12.25 1.83 8.85
CA ASN A 230 11.94 2.26 10.23
C ASN A 230 13.03 3.22 10.73
N LEU A 231 14.30 2.93 10.45
CA LEU A 231 15.42 3.83 10.78
C LEU A 231 15.33 5.15 10.01
N ALA A 232 14.97 5.11 8.72
CA ALA A 232 14.81 6.32 7.91
C ALA A 232 13.71 7.23 8.45
N ARG A 233 12.61 6.67 8.97
CA ARG A 233 11.56 7.46 9.63
C ARG A 233 11.97 7.97 11.01
N LEU A 234 12.66 7.15 11.80
CA LEU A 234 13.10 7.52 13.15
C LEU A 234 14.22 8.57 13.13
N ALA A 235 15.29 8.32 12.39
CA ALA A 235 16.49 9.14 12.31
C ALA A 235 16.53 10.10 11.10
N ARG A 236 15.46 10.14 10.29
CA ARG A 236 15.32 11.05 9.13
C ARG A 236 16.42 10.88 8.08
N LEU A 237 16.79 9.63 7.76
CA LEU A 237 17.77 9.36 6.71
C LEU A 237 17.26 9.88 5.36
N SER A 238 18.16 10.47 4.58
CA SER A 238 17.84 10.86 3.19
C SER A 238 17.58 9.62 2.33
N HIS A 239 16.78 9.76 1.27
CA HIS A 239 16.51 8.66 0.32
C HIS A 239 17.78 8.13 -0.35
N LYS A 240 18.78 8.98 -0.59
CA LYS A 240 20.11 8.56 -1.10
C LYS A 240 20.85 7.72 -0.07
N GLY A 241 20.91 8.18 1.18
CA GLY A 241 21.53 7.46 2.28
C GLY A 241 20.85 6.12 2.55
N PHE A 242 19.52 6.08 2.55
CA PHE A 242 18.73 4.85 2.62
C PHE A 242 19.10 3.89 1.48
N PHE A 243 19.13 4.35 0.23
CA PHE A 243 19.43 3.50 -0.91
C PHE A 243 20.85 2.91 -0.85
N VAL A 244 21.85 3.73 -0.53
CA VAL A 244 23.23 3.25 -0.38
C VAL A 244 23.35 2.25 0.77
N ALA A 245 22.76 2.55 1.93
CA ALA A 245 22.75 1.64 3.07
C ALA A 245 22.03 0.32 2.74
N TYR A 246 20.94 0.38 1.98
CA TYR A 246 20.18 -0.79 1.57
C TYR A 246 21.00 -1.71 0.66
N ILE A 247 21.67 -1.16 -0.35
CA ILE A 247 22.54 -1.94 -1.24
C ILE A 247 23.74 -2.51 -0.47
N ALA A 248 24.41 -1.69 0.35
CA ALA A 248 25.58 -2.11 1.12
C ALA A 248 25.24 -3.21 2.13
N LEU A 249 24.14 -3.06 2.88
CA LEU A 249 23.68 -4.05 3.84
C LEU A 249 23.34 -5.37 3.16
N ASN A 250 22.60 -5.35 2.05
CA ASN A 250 22.25 -6.58 1.33
C ASN A 250 23.44 -7.24 0.64
N ALA A 251 24.40 -6.47 0.12
CA ALA A 251 25.65 -7.03 -0.38
C ALA A 251 26.45 -7.74 0.72
N GLY A 252 26.54 -7.11 1.91
CA GLY A 252 27.17 -7.71 3.08
C GLY A 252 26.47 -8.98 3.56
N LEU A 253 25.13 -8.94 3.68
CA LEU A 253 24.32 -10.11 4.06
C LEU A 253 24.44 -11.24 3.03
N GLY A 254 24.40 -10.94 1.74
CA GLY A 254 24.60 -11.91 0.67
C GLY A 254 25.99 -12.53 0.67
N PHE A 255 27.03 -11.75 0.98
CA PHE A 255 28.40 -12.24 1.14
C PHE A 255 28.53 -13.14 2.38
N ILE A 256 27.99 -12.74 3.53
CA ILE A 256 27.98 -13.57 4.74
C ILE A 256 27.26 -14.90 4.47
N GLN A 257 26.11 -14.85 3.80
CA GLN A 257 25.33 -16.04 3.43
C GLN A 257 26.07 -16.96 2.46
N PHE A 258 26.91 -16.40 1.59
CA PHE A 258 27.74 -17.17 0.67
C PHE A 258 28.85 -17.92 1.41
N ILE A 259 29.40 -17.37 2.49
CA ILE A 259 30.50 -17.97 3.26
C ILE A 259 30.00 -18.89 4.38
N ILE A 260 28.88 -18.53 5.04
CA ILE A 260 28.32 -19.24 6.20
C ILE A 260 26.81 -19.44 5.97
N PRO A 261 26.41 -20.38 5.11
CA PRO A 261 25.02 -20.50 4.69
C PRO A 261 24.06 -20.96 5.80
N GLU A 262 24.57 -21.59 6.86
CA GLU A 262 23.79 -22.23 7.93
C GLU A 262 23.10 -21.21 8.86
N ILE A 263 23.65 -20.00 8.97
CA ILE A 263 23.17 -19.00 9.93
C ILE A 263 22.06 -18.09 9.36
N GLY A 264 21.70 -18.24 8.08
CA GLY A 264 20.82 -17.31 7.39
C GLY A 264 19.46 -17.09 8.06
N GLY A 265 18.83 -18.18 8.53
CA GLY A 265 17.57 -18.11 9.26
C GLY A 265 17.66 -17.35 10.59
N GLN A 266 18.79 -17.47 11.31
CA GLN A 266 19.02 -16.78 12.57
C GLN A 266 19.24 -15.28 12.33
N VAL A 267 20.03 -14.94 11.30
CA VAL A 267 20.25 -13.55 10.87
C VAL A 267 18.93 -12.90 10.48
N PHE A 268 18.08 -13.59 9.72
CA PHE A 268 16.75 -13.10 9.38
C PHE A 268 15.90 -12.81 10.63
N ALA A 269 15.82 -13.75 11.58
CA ALA A 269 15.05 -13.59 12.80
C ALA A 269 15.54 -12.39 13.64
N VAL A 270 16.86 -12.23 13.78
CA VAL A 270 17.47 -11.09 14.49
C VAL A 270 17.12 -9.77 13.81
N LEU A 271 17.26 -9.68 12.48
CA LEU A 271 16.90 -8.46 11.73
C LEU A 271 15.41 -8.13 11.84
N LEU A 272 14.54 -9.14 11.86
CA LEU A 272 13.11 -8.93 12.02
C LEU A 272 12.78 -8.35 13.40
N VAL A 273 13.39 -8.88 14.47
CA VAL A 273 13.25 -8.34 15.84
C VAL A 273 13.78 -6.92 15.92
N ILE A 274 14.96 -6.64 15.34
CA ILE A 274 15.50 -5.28 15.27
C ILE A 274 14.52 -4.34 14.56
N GLY A 275 13.97 -4.76 13.42
CA GLY A 275 12.97 -3.99 12.68
C GLY A 275 11.75 -3.65 13.53
N LEU A 276 11.20 -4.64 14.25
CA LEU A 276 10.06 -4.46 15.15
C LEU A 276 10.39 -3.54 16.33
N VAL A 277 11.58 -3.67 16.93
CA VAL A 277 12.03 -2.78 18.01
C VAL A 277 12.13 -1.34 17.50
N ILE A 278 12.72 -1.10 16.33
CA ILE A 278 12.80 0.25 15.74
C ILE A 278 11.40 0.79 15.41
N GLU A 279 10.46 -0.05 14.96
CA GLU A 279 9.05 0.34 14.76
C GLU A 279 8.43 0.82 16.08
N ILE A 280 8.60 0.07 17.16
CA ILE A 280 8.07 0.42 18.49
C ILE A 280 8.71 1.72 18.99
N LEU A 281 10.03 1.87 18.86
CA LEU A 281 10.74 3.11 19.21
C LEU A 281 10.24 4.29 18.38
N TYR A 282 10.00 4.10 17.07
CA TYR A 282 9.41 5.10 16.20
C TYR A 282 8.03 5.53 16.71
N MET A 283 7.16 4.58 17.06
CA MET A 283 5.83 4.84 17.60
C MET A 283 5.88 5.62 18.92
N ILE A 284 6.82 5.29 19.82
CA ILE A 284 6.96 5.95 21.13
C ILE A 284 7.55 7.36 20.99
N ILE A 285 8.58 7.53 20.15
CA ILE A 285 9.35 8.79 20.05
C ILE A 285 8.65 9.79 19.14
N ARG A 286 8.19 9.34 17.96
CA ARG A 286 7.63 10.24 16.94
C ARG A 286 6.11 10.38 17.04
N ARG A 287 5.45 9.52 17.82
CA ARG A 287 3.99 9.52 18.05
C ARG A 287 3.19 9.72 16.75
N PRO A 288 3.49 8.98 15.67
CA PRO A 288 2.72 9.03 14.43
C PRO A 288 1.30 8.50 14.69
N ARG A 289 0.39 8.79 13.76
CA ARG A 289 -0.93 8.15 13.73
C ARG A 289 -0.97 7.12 12.63
N PHE A 290 -1.55 5.96 12.92
CA PHE A 290 -1.82 4.91 11.94
C PHE A 290 -3.31 4.64 11.88
N SER A 291 -3.80 4.16 10.74
CA SER A 291 -5.13 3.55 10.73
C SER A 291 -5.06 2.23 11.50
N GLY A 292 -5.98 2.03 12.45
CA GLY A 292 -5.92 0.90 13.36
C GLY A 292 -5.91 -0.47 12.68
N GLY A 293 -5.25 -1.42 13.32
CA GLY A 293 -5.39 -2.86 13.04
C GLY A 293 -4.35 -3.48 12.11
N TYR A 294 -3.72 -2.75 11.18
CA TYR A 294 -2.82 -3.36 10.19
C TYR A 294 -1.56 -3.98 10.80
N LEU A 295 -0.86 -3.28 11.69
CA LEU A 295 0.32 -3.84 12.37
C LEU A 295 -0.05 -5.05 13.23
N TYR A 296 -1.18 -4.98 13.95
CA TYR A 296 -1.67 -6.11 14.73
C TYR A 296 -2.00 -7.31 13.84
N ALA A 297 -2.72 -7.09 12.74
CA ALA A 297 -3.06 -8.14 11.78
C ALA A 297 -1.81 -8.73 11.12
N ALA A 298 -0.83 -7.90 10.75
CA ALA A 298 0.43 -8.35 10.18
C ALA A 298 1.21 -9.24 11.16
N THR A 299 1.37 -8.79 12.41
CA THR A 299 2.06 -9.54 13.46
C THR A 299 1.31 -10.83 13.79
N ALA A 300 -0.01 -10.79 13.97
CA ALA A 300 -0.81 -11.98 14.24
C ALA A 300 -0.72 -13.01 13.09
N THR A 301 -0.83 -12.55 11.84
CA THR A 301 -0.72 -13.42 10.66
C THR A 301 0.67 -14.04 10.57
N PHE A 302 1.74 -13.27 10.78
CA PHE A 302 3.12 -13.76 10.79
C PHE A 302 3.37 -14.76 11.93
N THR A 303 2.87 -14.48 13.14
CA THR A 303 2.97 -15.40 14.28
C THR A 303 2.24 -16.70 14.01
N SER A 304 1.02 -16.66 13.47
CA SER A 304 0.28 -17.86 13.06
C SER A 304 1.04 -18.66 12.00
N ALA A 305 1.62 -17.97 11.01
CA ALA A 305 2.47 -18.61 10.02
C ALA A 305 3.65 -19.32 10.72
N TYR A 306 4.36 -18.63 11.61
CA TYR A 306 5.55 -19.17 12.28
C TYR A 306 5.24 -20.41 13.11
N ILE A 307 4.08 -20.43 13.77
CA ILE A 307 3.57 -21.61 14.47
C ILE A 307 3.37 -22.76 13.48
N ILE A 308 2.66 -22.53 12.37
CA ILE A 308 2.42 -23.56 11.35
C ILE A 308 3.72 -24.10 10.76
N TRP A 309 4.68 -23.21 10.47
CA TRP A 309 6.01 -23.58 9.98
C TRP A 309 6.75 -24.49 10.98
N ASN A 310 6.73 -24.17 12.27
CA ASN A 310 7.33 -25.03 13.29
C ASN A 310 6.61 -26.38 13.39
N LEU A 311 5.29 -26.42 13.30
CA LEU A 311 4.52 -27.68 13.32
C LEU A 311 4.84 -28.57 12.11
N ASP A 312 5.11 -27.97 10.93
CA ASP A 312 5.60 -28.67 9.74
C ASP A 312 7.03 -29.21 9.97
N TYR A 313 7.93 -28.35 10.45
CA TYR A 313 9.35 -28.66 10.71
C TYR A 313 9.53 -29.82 11.72
N TYR A 314 8.74 -29.84 12.80
CA TYR A 314 8.77 -30.92 13.79
C TYR A 314 7.97 -32.16 13.40
N GLY A 315 7.34 -32.18 12.22
CA GLY A 315 6.56 -33.34 11.75
C GLY A 315 5.19 -33.52 12.40
N ILE A 316 4.69 -32.53 13.16
CA ILE A 316 3.40 -32.60 13.86
C ILE A 316 2.24 -32.42 12.89
N LEU A 317 2.34 -31.45 11.99
CA LEU A 317 1.40 -31.23 10.88
C LEU A 317 2.04 -31.70 9.57
N CYS A 318 2.35 -33.00 9.50
CA CYS A 318 3.07 -33.55 8.35
C CYS A 318 2.38 -34.73 7.67
N SER A 319 2.11 -34.56 6.38
CA SER A 319 1.78 -35.63 5.43
C SER A 319 2.66 -35.46 4.18
N PRO A 320 3.76 -36.23 4.03
CA PRO A 320 4.81 -35.92 3.05
C PRO A 320 4.38 -35.89 1.58
N TYR A 321 3.30 -36.59 1.25
CA TYR A 321 2.76 -36.71 -0.11
C TYR A 321 1.49 -35.87 -0.34
N SER A 322 1.02 -35.14 0.68
CA SER A 322 -0.13 -34.25 0.60
C SER A 322 0.17 -33.01 -0.25
N ILE A 323 -0.86 -32.44 -0.88
CA ILE A 323 -0.79 -31.10 -1.51
C ILE A 323 -0.88 -29.98 -0.47
N LEU A 324 -1.45 -30.28 0.70
CA LEU A 324 -1.55 -29.37 1.83
C LEU A 324 -0.32 -29.58 2.70
N GLN A 325 0.61 -28.64 2.62
CA GLN A 325 1.84 -28.60 3.39
C GLN A 325 1.80 -27.40 4.35
N GLY A 326 2.24 -27.58 5.60
CA GLY A 326 2.31 -26.48 6.55
C GLY A 326 3.29 -25.40 6.08
N HIS A 327 4.38 -25.82 5.45
CA HIS A 327 5.35 -24.91 4.84
C HIS A 327 4.75 -24.09 3.67
N ALA A 328 3.88 -24.69 2.84
CA ALA A 328 3.16 -23.95 1.82
C ALA A 328 2.18 -22.92 2.41
N ALA A 329 1.49 -23.26 3.51
CA ALA A 329 0.65 -22.30 4.23
C ALA A 329 1.45 -21.14 4.84
N TRP A 330 2.68 -21.42 5.31
CA TRP A 330 3.63 -20.40 5.75
C TRP A 330 3.91 -19.36 4.65
N HIS A 331 4.17 -19.78 3.41
CA HIS A 331 4.38 -18.85 2.28
C HIS A 331 3.18 -17.93 2.07
N LEU A 332 1.98 -18.50 2.01
CA LEU A 332 0.74 -17.73 1.79
C LEU A 332 0.52 -16.69 2.91
N LEU A 333 0.65 -17.11 4.17
CA LEU A 333 0.38 -16.24 5.31
C LEU A 333 1.44 -15.14 5.45
N THR A 334 2.71 -15.45 5.22
CA THR A 334 3.77 -14.43 5.29
C THR A 334 3.74 -13.47 4.10
N ALA A 335 3.29 -13.89 2.91
CA ALA A 335 2.98 -12.98 1.81
C ALA A 335 1.85 -12.01 2.19
N VAL A 336 0.78 -12.51 2.81
CA VAL A 336 -0.30 -11.67 3.35
C VAL A 336 0.22 -10.71 4.43
N ALA A 337 1.06 -11.19 5.36
CA ALA A 337 1.65 -10.37 6.41
C ALA A 337 2.51 -9.22 5.82
N ALA A 338 3.27 -9.47 4.76
CA ALA A 338 4.01 -8.43 4.03
C ALA A 338 3.05 -7.40 3.41
N GLY A 339 1.94 -7.83 2.81
CA GLY A 339 0.90 -6.93 2.31
C GLY A 339 0.27 -6.06 3.41
N LEU A 340 -0.03 -6.65 4.58
CA LEU A 340 -0.58 -5.95 5.74
C LEU A 340 0.43 -4.95 6.33
N LEU A 341 1.71 -5.31 6.40
CA LEU A 341 2.77 -4.41 6.85
C LEU A 341 2.95 -3.22 5.89
N PHE A 342 2.83 -3.46 4.59
CA PHE A 342 2.81 -2.39 3.60
C PHE A 342 1.63 -1.42 3.83
N LEU A 343 0.42 -1.94 4.09
CA LEU A 343 -0.74 -1.10 4.41
C LEU A 343 -0.54 -0.32 5.71
N HIS A 344 0.07 -0.93 6.73
CA HIS A 344 0.47 -0.25 7.96
C HIS A 344 1.35 0.97 7.64
N TYR A 345 2.43 0.79 6.90
CA TYR A 345 3.35 1.89 6.53
C TYR A 345 2.68 3.00 5.72
N ARG A 346 1.74 2.67 4.83
CA ARG A 346 0.98 3.67 4.06
C ARG A 346 -0.11 4.37 4.86
N SER A 347 -0.59 3.74 5.93
CA SER A 347 -1.60 4.34 6.80
C SER A 347 -1.04 5.41 7.74
N GLU A 348 0.28 5.54 7.79
CA GLU A 348 0.96 6.51 8.61
C GLU A 348 0.58 7.95 8.20
N THR A 349 0.15 8.72 9.19
CA THR A 349 -0.23 10.12 9.09
C THR A 349 0.51 10.95 10.15
N GLY A 350 0.78 12.22 9.83
CA GLY A 350 1.55 13.11 10.69
C GLY A 350 0.90 13.37 12.06
N GLN A 351 1.74 13.78 13.01
CA GLN A 351 1.32 14.18 14.36
C GLN A 351 0.27 15.32 14.30
N GLN A 352 -0.74 15.33 15.18
CA GLN A 352 -1.56 16.54 15.36
C GLN A 352 -0.60 17.58 15.91
N ARG A 353 -0.43 18.70 15.20
CA ARG A 353 -0.17 19.93 15.94
C ARG A 353 -1.41 20.12 16.81
N GLU A 354 -1.25 20.04 18.13
CA GLU A 354 -2.23 20.66 19.02
C GLU A 354 -2.35 22.10 18.52
N ILE A 355 -3.47 22.42 17.89
CA ILE A 355 -3.83 23.81 17.65
C ILE A 355 -4.08 24.33 19.06
N PRO A 356 -3.27 25.28 19.60
CA PRO A 356 -3.59 25.89 20.86
C PRO A 356 -5.01 26.44 20.73
N SER A 357 -5.91 26.05 21.63
CA SER A 357 -7.26 26.61 21.67
C SER A 357 -7.13 28.12 21.76
N ALA A 358 -7.47 28.82 20.67
CA ALA A 358 -7.61 30.26 20.72
C ALA A 358 -8.76 30.60 21.68
N GLY A 359 -8.45 31.33 22.75
CA GLY A 359 -9.38 31.79 23.78
C GLY A 359 -9.19 31.03 25.09
N SER A 360 -8.69 31.63 26.16
CA SER A 360 -9.19 32.88 26.74
C SER A 360 -8.08 33.84 27.18
N THR A 361 -7.87 34.92 26.43
CA THR A 361 -7.48 36.19 27.04
C THR A 361 -8.70 36.72 27.78
N GLN A 362 -8.83 36.37 29.07
CA GLN A 362 -9.63 37.17 29.98
C GLN A 362 -8.84 38.45 30.23
N SER A 363 -9.35 39.56 29.69
CA SER A 363 -9.06 40.89 30.17
C SER A 363 -9.68 41.04 31.55
N SER A 364 -8.85 41.26 32.56
CA SER A 364 -9.24 41.86 33.84
C SER A 364 -8.10 42.74 34.32
#